data_AF-A0A5K1EHN5-F1
#
_entry.id   AF-A0A5K1EHN5-F1
#
_cell.length_a   1.000
_cell.length_b   1.000
_cell.length_c   1.000
_cell.angle_alpha   90.00
_cell.angle_beta   90.00
_cell.angle_gamma   90.00
#
_symmetry.space_group_name_H-M   'P 1'
#
loop_
_entity.id
_entity.type
_entity.pdbx_description
1 polymer ?
#
loop_
_entity_poly.entity_id
_entity_poly.type
_entity_poly.pdbx_seq_one_letter_code
_entity_poly.pdbx_strand_id
1 'polypeptide(L)'
;MKLLISESSMFCAQVNFIQISSLLGQQELEGKRVPRMISGKTLPCFPPWDTAPRAGGFISDRFLTGLHPQEYYFHCMAGRDG
;
A
#
# COMPACT_ATOMS: atom_id res chain seq x y z
N MET A 1 -9.72 38.24 -4.50
CA MET A 1 -8.85 37.15 -4.95
C MET A 1 -9.31 35.84 -4.29
N LYS A 2 -9.88 34.95 -5.10
CA LYS A 2 -10.02 33.48 -4.97
C LYS A 2 -10.03 32.89 -3.54
N LEU A 3 -11.23 32.72 -2.97
CA LEU A 3 -11.49 31.92 -1.76
C LEU A 3 -12.31 30.63 -2.04
N LEU A 4 -12.35 30.16 -3.30
CA LEU A 4 -13.15 28.99 -3.71
C LEU A 4 -12.34 27.98 -4.54
N ILE A 5 -11.10 27.66 -4.14
CA ILE A 5 -10.31 26.59 -4.77
C ILE A 5 -9.82 25.49 -3.78
N SER A 6 -9.80 25.68 -2.46
CA SER A 6 -8.86 24.90 -1.63
C SER A 6 -9.41 23.78 -0.72
N GLU A 7 -10.68 23.41 -0.77
CA GLU A 7 -11.15 22.28 0.07
C GLU A 7 -10.81 20.92 -0.57
N SER A 8 -10.95 20.81 -1.90
CA SER A 8 -10.69 19.58 -2.65
C SER A 8 -9.21 19.29 -2.89
N SER A 9 -8.36 20.33 -2.98
CA SER A 9 -6.90 20.16 -3.12
C SER A 9 -6.22 19.79 -1.81
N MET A 10 -6.76 20.21 -0.66
CA MET A 10 -6.19 19.92 0.66
C MET A 10 -6.29 18.43 1.01
N PHE A 11 -7.40 17.77 0.67
CA PHE A 11 -7.55 16.32 0.87
C PHE A 11 -6.50 15.52 0.09
N CYS A 12 -6.30 15.87 -1.19
CA CYS A 12 -5.31 15.22 -2.04
C CYS A 12 -3.88 15.47 -1.54
N ALA A 13 -3.57 16.70 -1.11
CA ALA A 13 -2.28 17.03 -0.52
C ALA A 13 -2.03 16.31 0.82
N GLN A 14 -3.06 16.14 1.65
CA GLN A 14 -2.96 15.47 2.94
C GLN A 14 -2.72 13.96 2.79
N VAL A 15 -3.40 13.30 1.85
CA VAL A 15 -3.17 11.88 1.54
C VAL A 15 -1.73 11.66 1.07
N ASN A 16 -1.24 12.51 0.17
CA ASN A 16 0.13 12.43 -0.31
C ASN A 16 1.15 12.68 0.81
N PHE A 17 0.89 13.67 1.68
CA PHE A 17 1.74 13.94 2.83
C PHE A 17 1.80 12.75 3.80
N ILE A 18 0.67 12.08 4.05
CA ILE A 18 0.60 10.90 4.91
C ILE A 18 1.37 9.73 4.29
N GLN A 19 1.23 9.46 2.99
CA GLN A 19 1.96 8.38 2.33
C GLN A 19 3.49 8.59 2.35
N ILE A 20 3.93 9.84 2.29
CA ILE A 20 5.35 10.18 2.37
C ILE A 20 5.88 10.06 3.80
N SER A 21 5.14 10.62 4.77
CA SER A 21 5.61 10.80 6.15
C SER A 21 5.27 9.65 7.11
N SER A 22 4.26 8.86 6.79
CA SER A 22 3.64 7.83 7.64
C SER A 22 3.50 6.51 6.87
N LEU A 23 3.17 5.43 7.59
CA LEU A 23 3.02 4.10 7.00
C LEU A 23 1.95 4.08 5.90
N LEU A 24 2.19 3.31 4.83
CA LEU A 24 1.24 3.19 3.70
C LEU A 24 0.02 2.32 4.03
N GLY A 25 0.16 1.41 5.00
CA GLY A 25 -0.96 0.60 5.49
C GLY A 25 -1.33 -0.57 4.58
N GLN A 26 -2.56 -1.04 4.73
CA GLN A 26 -3.05 -2.23 4.02
C GLN A 26 -3.25 -1.93 2.53
N GLN A 27 -2.56 -2.70 1.67
CA GLN A 27 -2.83 -2.71 0.24
C GLN A 27 -3.93 -3.73 -0.07
N GLU A 28 -4.91 -3.30 -0.86
CA GLU A 28 -6.00 -4.13 -1.36
C GLU A 28 -5.89 -4.29 -2.88
N LEU A 29 -6.27 -5.46 -3.37
CA LEU A 29 -6.33 -5.84 -4.77
C LEU A 29 -7.75 -6.30 -5.05
N GLU A 30 -8.43 -5.66 -6.00
CA GLU A 30 -9.81 -5.91 -6.39
C GLU A 30 -10.78 -5.84 -5.18
N GLY A 31 -10.51 -4.91 -4.26
CA GLY A 31 -11.26 -4.74 -3.00
C GLY A 31 -11.07 -5.88 -1.98
N LYS A 32 -10.03 -6.69 -2.13
CA LYS A 32 -9.68 -7.80 -1.23
C LYS A 32 -8.23 -7.70 -0.78
N ARG A 33 -7.88 -8.39 0.31
CA ARG A 33 -6.48 -8.57 0.69
C ARG A 33 -5.72 -9.33 -0.41
N VAL A 34 -4.39 -9.20 -0.39
CA VAL A 34 -3.52 -9.85 -1.37
C VAL A 34 -3.86 -11.34 -1.52
N PRO A 35 -4.20 -11.80 -2.74
CA PRO A 35 -4.59 -13.18 -2.96
C PRO A 35 -3.38 -14.10 -2.79
N ARG A 36 -3.64 -15.29 -2.23
CA ARG A 36 -2.65 -16.35 -2.15
C ARG A 36 -2.62 -17.11 -3.47
N MET A 37 -1.43 -17.46 -3.93
CA MET A 37 -1.23 -18.37 -5.04
C MET A 37 -1.61 -19.81 -4.63
N ILE A 38 -1.72 -20.70 -5.61
CA ILE A 38 -2.02 -22.13 -5.35
C ILE A 38 -0.99 -22.81 -4.45
N SER A 39 0.22 -22.26 -4.37
CA SER A 39 1.30 -22.68 -3.47
C SER A 39 1.08 -22.26 -2.00
N GLY A 40 -0.01 -21.55 -1.68
CA GLY A 40 -0.31 -21.02 -0.35
C GLY A 40 0.45 -19.74 0.02
N LYS A 41 1.28 -19.22 -0.89
CA LYS A 41 2.13 -18.04 -0.71
C LYS A 41 1.53 -16.81 -1.39
N THR A 42 1.75 -15.63 -0.80
CA THR A 42 1.41 -14.34 -1.46
C THR A 42 2.54 -13.83 -2.34
N LEU A 43 3.80 -14.06 -1.95
CA LEU A 43 4.99 -13.90 -2.79
C LEU A 43 5.96 -15.07 -2.62
N PRO A 44 6.83 -15.36 -3.61
CA PRO A 44 7.78 -16.47 -3.55
C PRO A 44 8.69 -16.45 -2.32
N CYS A 45 9.02 -15.25 -1.83
CA CYS A 45 9.88 -15.01 -0.67
C CYS A 45 9.20 -15.24 0.68
N PHE A 46 7.86 -15.36 0.74
CA PHE A 46 7.15 -15.68 1.98
C PHE A 46 7.00 -17.20 2.16
N PRO A 47 6.95 -17.69 3.41
CA PRO A 47 6.58 -19.06 3.68
C PRO A 47 5.13 -19.34 3.28
N PRO A 48 4.78 -20.60 2.91
CA PRO A 48 3.40 -20.98 2.65
C PRO A 48 2.53 -20.71 3.88
N TRP A 49 1.31 -20.19 3.66
CA TRP A 49 0.32 -19.95 4.72
C TRP A 49 0.72 -18.95 5.79
N ASP A 50 1.72 -18.10 5.52
CA ASP A 50 2.11 -17.03 6.43
C ASP A 50 0.93 -16.09 6.73
N THR A 51 0.62 -15.90 8.01
CA THR A 51 -0.45 -15.03 8.52
C THR A 51 0.06 -13.65 8.94
N ALA A 52 1.37 -13.40 8.81
CA ALA A 52 1.95 -12.11 9.11
C ALA A 52 1.29 -10.99 8.28
N PRO A 53 1.08 -9.80 8.88
CA PRO A 53 0.43 -8.68 8.18
C PRO A 53 1.19 -8.28 6.90
N ARG A 54 2.53 -8.37 6.92
CA ARG A 54 3.40 -8.09 5.77
C ARG A 54 3.18 -9.06 4.61
N ALA A 55 3.01 -10.36 4.90
CA ALA A 55 2.65 -11.36 3.90
C ALA A 55 1.25 -11.10 3.31
N GLY A 56 0.35 -10.51 4.11
CA GLY A 56 -1.00 -10.11 3.69
C GLY A 56 -1.10 -8.75 2.98
N GLY A 57 0.02 -8.09 2.65
CA GLY A 57 0.03 -6.81 1.93
C GLY A 57 -0.05 -5.56 2.82
N PHE A 58 0.17 -5.69 4.13
CA PHE A 58 0.32 -4.51 5.00
C PHE A 58 1.73 -3.94 4.90
N ILE A 59 1.83 -2.66 4.56
CA ILE A 59 3.10 -1.94 4.45
C ILE A 59 3.26 -1.05 5.68
N SER A 60 4.20 -1.43 6.56
CA SER A 60 4.51 -0.67 7.78
C SER A 60 5.45 0.51 7.52
N ASP A 61 6.17 0.47 6.40
CA ASP A 61 7.13 1.50 6.02
C ASP A 61 6.47 2.64 5.21
N ARG A 62 7.24 3.71 5.03
CA ARG A 62 6.82 4.96 4.40
C ARG A 62 7.78 5.34 3.28
N PHE A 63 7.33 6.12 2.30
CA PHE A 63 8.22 6.49 1.18
C PHE A 63 9.47 7.25 1.63
N LEU A 64 9.38 8.03 2.70
CA LEU A 64 10.53 8.78 3.23
C LEU A 64 11.69 7.89 3.68
N THR A 65 11.41 6.73 4.28
CA THR A 65 12.45 5.78 4.75
C THR A 65 12.79 4.72 3.70
N GLY A 66 12.02 4.66 2.61
CA GLY A 66 12.08 3.59 1.64
C GLY A 66 11.22 2.38 2.05
N LEU A 67 10.83 1.60 1.04
CA LEU A 67 10.03 0.39 1.20
C LEU A 67 10.89 -0.86 0.94
N HIS A 68 10.54 -1.96 1.60
CA HIS A 68 11.14 -3.24 1.26
C HIS A 68 10.65 -3.70 -0.13
N PRO A 69 11.45 -4.49 -0.88
CA PRO A 69 11.06 -4.94 -2.21
C PRO A 69 9.69 -5.64 -2.27
N GLN A 70 9.34 -6.42 -1.23
CA GLN A 70 8.04 -7.08 -1.14
C GLN A 70 6.89 -6.09 -0.99
N GLU A 71 7.08 -5.06 -0.17
CA GLU A 71 6.09 -4.02 0.10
C GLU A 71 5.90 -3.12 -1.12
N TYR A 72 7.01 -2.74 -1.77
CA TYR A 72 6.95 -1.98 -3.02
C TYR A 72 6.19 -2.75 -4.11
N TYR A 73 6.40 -4.07 -4.21
CA TYR A 73 5.67 -4.91 -5.15
C TYR A 73 4.16 -4.94 -4.84
N PHE A 74 3.75 -5.08 -3.57
CA PHE A 74 2.34 -5.00 -3.19
C PHE A 74 1.73 -3.62 -3.51
N HIS A 75 2.47 -2.54 -3.24
CA HIS A 75 2.05 -1.19 -3.57
C HIS A 75 1.85 -0.99 -5.08
N CYS A 76 2.80 -1.45 -5.91
CA CYS A 76 2.66 -1.38 -7.37
C CYS A 76 1.49 -2.22 -7.90
N MET A 77 1.24 -3.39 -7.31
CA MET A 77 0.08 -4.20 -7.70
C MET A 77 -1.23 -3.49 -7.39
N ALA A 78 -1.35 -2.87 -6.22
CA ALA A 78 -2.55 -2.10 -5.84
C ALA A 78 -2.70 -0.84 -6.72
N GLY A 79 -1.61 -0.14 -7.02
CA GLY A 79 -1.62 1.03 -7.90
C GLY A 79 -1.95 0.73 -9.36
N ARG A 80 -1.80 -0.52 -9.81
CA ARG A 80 -2.24 -0.97 -11.14
C ARG A 80 -3.76 -1.15 -11.23
N ASP A 81 -4.42 -1.35 -10.10
CA ASP A 81 -5.86 -1.64 -10.03
C ASP A 81 -6.72 -0.36 -9.94
N GLY A 82 -6.09 0.80 -9.78
CA GLY A 82 -6.74 2.13 -9.70
C GLY A 82 -6.84 2.87 -11.02
#